data_AF-A0A395H624-F1
#
_entry.id   AF-A0A395H624-F1
#
_cell.length_a   1.000
_cell.length_b   1.000
_cell.length_c   1.000
_cell.angle_alpha   90.00
_cell.angle_beta   90.00
_cell.angle_gamma   90.00
#
_symmetry.space_group_name_H-M   'P 1'
#
loop_
_entity.id
_entity.type
_entity.pdbx_description
1 polymer ?
#
loop_
_entity_poly.entity_id
_entity_poly.type
_entity_poly.pdbx_seq_one_letter_code
_entity_poly.pdbx_strand_id
1 'polypeptide(L)'
;MNKLKNRSLYELLHVDPSLDSAHVYETSWLLPPLPYAILRGTISLYIFTSIFFIWGWSGTHGDRAEIGESFSYFTWLTYWGLGFYMLIASIHTACYALKGRSVLFDRWPRALRALHGLYYASVTTYPFLVTIVFWGILYSGPWYTVTFSGWQNISQHGLNSLYALLEIILPTTNPHPLLSLAVLIFILLLYVSLAYLTYHTEGFYTYSFLDPGPHGEKSAHVAGYCFAVLAIIVVFFIFSWCAIWLRRRLTHGKVKRSGYDTGCERSVEVEEVEAQIK
;
A
#
# COMPACT_ATOMS: atom_id res chain seq x y z
N MET A 1 -9.54 -7.88 -36.33
CA MET A 1 -10.29 -7.36 -35.16
C MET A 1 -10.60 -8.44 -34.10
N ASN A 2 -9.80 -9.53 -33.99
CA ASN A 2 -10.09 -10.71 -33.15
C ASN A 2 -8.99 -10.99 -32.09
N LYS A 3 -8.70 -10.04 -31.19
CA LYS A 3 -7.76 -10.25 -30.06
C LYS A 3 -8.33 -9.91 -28.68
N LEU A 4 -9.63 -9.66 -28.56
CA LEU A 4 -10.33 -9.68 -27.27
C LEU A 4 -10.78 -11.12 -26.96
N LYS A 5 -9.76 -11.98 -26.93
CA LYS A 5 -9.80 -13.36 -26.45
C LYS A 5 -9.98 -13.30 -24.92
N ASN A 6 -10.73 -14.23 -24.34
CA ASN A 6 -10.87 -14.44 -22.89
C ASN A 6 -9.52 -14.32 -22.17
N ARG A 7 -9.17 -13.13 -21.68
CA ARG A 7 -8.06 -12.96 -20.75
C ARG A 7 -8.53 -13.52 -19.42
N SER A 8 -7.78 -14.44 -18.84
CA SER A 8 -8.10 -14.91 -17.50
C SER A 8 -8.02 -13.73 -16.52
N LEU A 9 -8.83 -13.75 -15.45
CA LEU A 9 -8.77 -12.70 -14.41
C LEU A 9 -7.35 -12.51 -13.86
N TYR A 10 -6.54 -13.58 -13.84
CA TYR A 10 -5.14 -13.54 -13.40
C TYR A 10 -4.24 -12.74 -14.35
N GLU A 11 -4.48 -12.77 -15.66
CA GLU A 11 -3.75 -11.91 -16.62
C GLU A 11 -4.08 -10.43 -16.39
N LEU A 12 -5.35 -10.12 -16.12
CA LEU A 12 -5.78 -8.75 -15.80
C LEU A 12 -5.20 -8.23 -14.49
N LEU A 13 -4.81 -9.12 -13.58
CA LEU A 13 -4.18 -8.80 -12.30
C LEU A 13 -2.64 -8.95 -12.33
N HIS A 14 -2.04 -9.14 -13.51
CA HIS A 14 -0.59 -9.35 -13.69
C HIS A 14 -0.01 -10.52 -12.88
N VAL A 15 -0.78 -11.60 -12.71
CA VAL A 15 -0.35 -12.84 -12.02
C VAL A 15 -0.08 -13.95 -13.04
N ASP A 16 0.79 -13.66 -14.01
CA ASP A 16 1.25 -14.63 -15.00
C ASP A 16 2.38 -15.50 -14.39
N PRO A 17 2.25 -16.84 -14.36
CA PRO A 17 3.29 -17.74 -13.85
C PRO A 17 4.67 -17.56 -14.51
N SER A 18 4.74 -17.11 -15.76
CA SER A 18 6.01 -16.88 -16.48
C SER A 18 6.84 -15.75 -15.86
N LEU A 19 6.22 -14.87 -15.06
CA LEU A 19 6.88 -13.75 -14.39
C LEU A 19 7.32 -14.07 -12.96
N ASP A 20 7.06 -15.28 -12.46
CA ASP A 20 7.35 -15.65 -11.06
C ASP A 20 8.85 -15.59 -10.72
N SER A 21 9.75 -15.87 -11.68
CA SER A 21 11.21 -15.84 -11.51
C SER A 21 11.79 -14.42 -11.43
N ALA A 22 10.97 -13.39 -11.66
CA ALA A 22 11.39 -12.00 -11.57
C ALA A 22 11.45 -11.48 -10.13
N HIS A 23 10.82 -12.17 -9.16
CA HIS A 23 10.86 -11.85 -7.72
C HIS A 23 10.62 -10.35 -7.44
N VAL A 24 9.65 -9.77 -8.13
CA VAL A 24 9.51 -8.31 -8.24
C VAL A 24 9.09 -7.63 -6.94
N TYR A 25 8.50 -8.39 -6.01
CA TYR A 25 8.10 -7.90 -4.69
C TYR A 25 9.22 -8.07 -3.66
N GLU A 26 10.16 -8.99 -3.89
CA GLU A 26 11.28 -9.32 -2.99
C GLU A 26 12.60 -8.66 -3.38
N THR A 27 12.67 -8.04 -4.55
CA THR A 27 13.90 -7.41 -5.04
C THR A 27 13.75 -5.90 -5.16
N SER A 28 14.89 -5.22 -5.13
CA SER A 28 15.00 -3.77 -5.33
C SER A 28 16.08 -3.48 -6.37
N TRP A 29 16.05 -2.31 -7.00
CA TRP A 29 17.08 -1.94 -7.98
C TRP A 29 18.35 -1.36 -7.31
N LEU A 30 18.23 -0.87 -6.08
CA LEU A 30 19.29 -0.15 -5.37
C LEU A 30 19.91 -0.97 -4.22
N LEU A 31 19.06 -1.46 -3.31
CA LEU A 31 19.47 -2.19 -2.11
C LEU A 31 19.53 -3.70 -2.38
N PRO A 32 20.59 -4.40 -1.92
CA PRO A 32 20.57 -5.86 -1.87
C PRO A 32 19.40 -6.39 -1.01
N PRO A 33 18.92 -7.63 -1.24
CA PRO A 33 17.73 -8.14 -0.58
C PRO A 33 17.72 -8.07 0.95
N LEU A 34 18.83 -8.40 1.63
CA LEU A 34 18.86 -8.39 3.10
C LEU A 34 18.72 -6.96 3.68
N PRO A 35 19.52 -5.95 3.29
CA PRO A 35 19.28 -4.56 3.67
C PRO A 35 17.86 -4.08 3.34
N TYR A 36 17.30 -4.50 2.21
CA TYR A 36 15.94 -4.11 1.84
C TYR A 36 14.89 -4.73 2.77
N ALA A 37 15.07 -5.99 3.17
CA ALA A 37 14.22 -6.66 4.14
C ALA A 37 14.28 -5.96 5.51
N ILE A 38 15.49 -5.57 5.94
CA ILE A 38 15.71 -4.84 7.20
C ILE A 38 14.99 -3.49 7.17
N LEU A 39 15.12 -2.71 6.08
CA LEU A 39 14.43 -1.43 5.93
C LEU A 39 12.91 -1.60 6.09
N ARG A 40 12.30 -2.53 5.36
CA ARG A 40 10.86 -2.82 5.47
C ARG A 40 10.48 -3.27 6.88
N GLY A 41 11.30 -4.11 7.51
CA GLY A 41 11.11 -4.57 8.88
C GLY A 41 11.18 -3.44 9.91
N THR A 42 12.13 -2.52 9.77
CA THR A 42 12.26 -1.32 10.62
C THR A 42 11.05 -0.40 10.48
N ILE A 43 10.57 -0.17 9.25
CA ILE A 43 9.35 0.62 9.01
C ILE A 43 8.16 -0.04 9.69
N SER A 44 7.98 -1.35 9.49
CA SER A 44 6.89 -2.10 10.12
C SER A 44 6.94 -2.02 11.65
N LEU A 45 8.12 -2.24 12.24
CA LEU A 45 8.35 -2.15 13.68
C LEU A 45 8.00 -0.75 14.21
N TYR A 46 8.43 0.30 13.51
CA TYR A 46 8.08 1.67 13.88
C TYR A 46 6.58 1.91 13.83
N ILE A 47 5.89 1.49 12.76
CA ILE A 47 4.43 1.66 12.64
C ILE A 47 3.71 0.98 13.80
N PHE A 48 4.00 -0.28 14.09
CA PHE A 48 3.37 -0.98 15.20
C PHE A 48 3.71 -0.35 16.55
N THR A 49 4.96 0.07 16.75
CA THR A 49 5.37 0.79 17.96
C THR A 49 4.56 2.08 18.14
N SER A 50 4.42 2.87 17.07
CA SER A 50 3.60 4.08 17.07
C SER A 50 2.15 3.77 17.43
N ILE A 51 1.53 2.77 16.79
CA ILE A 51 0.14 2.37 17.07
C ILE A 51 -0.04 2.00 18.54
N PHE A 52 0.76 1.05 19.05
CA PHE A 52 0.62 0.57 20.42
C PHE A 52 0.96 1.65 21.45
N PHE A 53 1.91 2.53 21.15
CA PHE A 53 2.23 3.65 22.02
C PHE A 53 1.10 4.69 22.06
N ILE A 54 0.51 5.04 20.91
CA ILE A 54 -0.65 5.95 20.86
C ILE A 54 -1.82 5.36 21.65
N TRP A 55 -2.15 4.08 21.43
CA TRP A 55 -3.21 3.42 22.18
C TRP A 55 -2.93 3.34 23.68
N GLY A 56 -1.70 3.01 24.09
CA GLY A 56 -1.31 3.01 25.50
C GLY A 56 -1.38 4.40 26.12
N TRP A 57 -1.01 5.43 25.37
CA TRP A 57 -1.12 6.82 25.79
C TRP A 57 -2.58 7.23 26.01
N SER A 58 -3.46 7.06 25.01
CA SER A 58 -4.91 7.33 25.15
C SER A 58 -5.51 6.53 26.32
N GLY A 59 -5.09 5.26 26.49
CA GLY A 59 -5.57 4.40 27.57
C GLY A 59 -5.21 4.86 28.99
N THR A 60 -4.11 5.62 29.13
CA THR A 60 -3.60 6.14 30.40
C THR A 60 -3.97 7.59 30.66
N HIS A 61 -4.44 8.33 29.64
CA HIS A 61 -4.75 9.76 29.73
C HIS A 61 -6.25 10.09 29.66
N GLY A 62 -7.13 9.09 29.75
CA GLY A 62 -8.58 9.28 29.84
C GLY A 62 -9.34 9.04 28.54
N ASP A 63 -8.64 8.85 27.42
CA ASP A 63 -9.21 8.77 26.07
C ASP A 63 -9.38 7.29 25.62
N ARG A 64 -9.81 6.41 26.53
CA ARG A 64 -9.91 4.96 26.27
C ARG A 64 -10.90 4.62 25.15
N ALA A 65 -11.96 5.41 24.99
CA ALA A 65 -12.97 5.21 23.95
C ALA A 65 -12.36 5.33 22.55
N GLU A 66 -11.42 6.26 22.36
CA GLU A 66 -10.77 6.50 21.07
C GLU A 66 -10.02 5.28 20.53
N ILE A 67 -9.57 4.38 21.41
CA ILE A 67 -8.88 3.14 21.02
C ILE A 67 -9.85 2.25 20.21
N GLY A 68 -11.06 2.03 20.71
CA GLY A 68 -12.07 1.22 20.03
C GLY A 68 -12.57 1.90 18.75
N GLU A 69 -12.80 3.21 18.82
CA GLU A 69 -13.27 4.01 17.70
C GLU A 69 -12.23 4.14 16.58
N SER A 70 -10.94 3.93 16.88
CA SER A 70 -9.85 4.10 15.90
C SER A 70 -10.08 3.30 14.60
N PHE A 71 -10.66 2.10 14.67
CA PHE A 71 -10.95 1.27 13.50
C PHE A 71 -12.04 1.84 12.58
N SER A 72 -12.81 2.82 13.04
CA SER A 72 -13.80 3.53 12.22
C SER A 72 -13.13 4.57 11.30
N TYR A 73 -11.88 4.94 11.55
CA TYR A 73 -11.17 5.95 10.77
C TYR A 73 -10.32 5.33 9.65
N PHE A 74 -10.51 5.79 8.42
CA PHE A 74 -9.73 5.31 7.26
C PHE A 74 -8.23 5.55 7.44
N THR A 75 -7.85 6.62 8.13
CA THR A 75 -6.46 6.95 8.43
C THR A 75 -5.78 5.89 9.29
N TRP A 76 -6.49 5.34 10.30
CA TRP A 76 -6.01 4.22 11.12
C TRP A 76 -5.98 2.91 10.35
N LEU A 77 -7.03 2.61 9.56
CA LEU A 77 -7.06 1.43 8.70
C LEU A 77 -5.90 1.42 7.69
N THR A 78 -5.59 2.57 7.10
CA THR A 78 -4.45 2.74 6.20
C THR A 78 -3.13 2.53 6.92
N TYR A 79 -2.98 3.04 8.15
CA TYR A 79 -1.73 2.91 8.90
C TYR A 79 -1.47 1.46 9.35
N TRP A 80 -2.50 0.77 9.84
CA TRP A 80 -2.45 -0.68 10.09
C TRP A 80 -2.13 -1.48 8.84
N GLY A 81 -2.81 -1.19 7.72
CA GLY A 81 -2.56 -1.84 6.44
C GLY A 81 -1.11 -1.64 5.98
N LEU A 82 -0.56 -0.44 6.13
CA LEU A 82 0.83 -0.19 5.79
C LEU A 82 1.81 -0.96 6.70
N GLY A 83 1.55 -1.02 8.00
CA GLY A 83 2.35 -1.79 8.96
C GLY A 83 2.40 -3.28 8.65
N PHE A 84 1.23 -3.87 8.37
CA PHE A 84 1.13 -5.29 7.97
C PHE A 84 1.73 -5.56 6.60
N TYR A 85 1.52 -4.68 5.61
CA TYR A 85 2.16 -4.82 4.31
C TYR A 85 3.69 -4.84 4.46
N MET A 86 4.26 -3.89 5.20
CA MET A 86 5.70 -3.81 5.41
C MET A 86 6.26 -5.02 6.15
N LEU A 87 5.51 -5.57 7.12
CA LEU A 87 5.88 -6.81 7.80
C LEU A 87 5.97 -7.98 6.82
N ILE A 88 4.90 -8.20 6.05
CA ILE A 88 4.80 -9.31 5.11
C ILE A 88 5.86 -9.15 4.02
N ALA A 89 6.00 -7.95 3.45
CA ALA A 89 7.03 -7.64 2.45
C ALA A 89 8.44 -7.88 3.01
N SER A 90 8.73 -7.51 4.27
CA SER A 90 10.00 -7.80 4.93
C SER A 90 10.25 -9.32 5.02
N ILE A 91 9.26 -10.10 5.44
CA ILE A 91 9.35 -11.57 5.54
C ILE A 91 9.63 -12.19 4.17
N HIS A 92 8.89 -11.80 3.12
CA HIS A 92 9.12 -12.27 1.75
C HIS A 92 10.55 -11.97 1.29
N THR A 93 10.99 -10.72 1.50
CA THR A 93 12.31 -10.24 1.12
C THR A 93 13.41 -10.97 1.88
N ALA A 94 13.26 -11.19 3.19
CA ALA A 94 14.22 -11.92 4.01
C ALA A 94 14.32 -13.39 3.59
N CYS A 95 13.17 -14.05 3.35
CA CYS A 95 13.14 -15.42 2.85
C CYS A 95 13.87 -15.55 1.51
N TYR A 96 13.63 -14.62 0.58
CA TYR A 96 14.34 -14.58 -0.69
C TYR A 96 15.83 -14.27 -0.51
N ALA A 97 16.19 -13.32 0.35
CA ALA A 97 17.58 -12.98 0.66
C ALA A 97 18.38 -14.21 1.13
N LEU A 98 17.76 -15.05 1.97
CA LEU A 98 18.42 -16.21 2.59
C LEU A 98 18.36 -17.49 1.76
N LYS A 99 17.41 -17.62 0.82
CA LYS A 99 17.19 -18.88 0.08
C LYS A 99 17.24 -18.75 -1.44
N GLY A 100 17.33 -17.54 -1.98
CA GLY A 100 17.37 -17.30 -3.42
C GLY A 100 16.07 -17.58 -4.16
N ARG A 101 14.96 -17.82 -3.45
CA ARG A 101 13.65 -18.13 -4.04
C ARG A 101 12.50 -17.59 -3.20
N SER A 102 11.34 -17.40 -3.82
CA SER A 102 10.13 -16.89 -3.19
C SER A 102 9.42 -17.94 -2.32
N VAL A 103 9.98 -18.27 -1.16
CA VAL A 103 9.50 -19.34 -0.25
C VAL A 103 7.98 -19.34 -0.02
N LEU A 104 7.39 -18.16 0.18
CA LEU A 104 5.96 -18.02 0.43
C LEU A 104 5.15 -18.00 -0.87
N PHE A 105 5.52 -17.15 -1.84
CA PHE A 105 4.75 -17.10 -3.10
C PHE A 105 4.77 -18.43 -3.80
N ASP A 106 5.90 -19.14 -3.89
CA ASP A 106 6.03 -20.49 -4.48
C ASP A 106 4.89 -21.44 -4.06
N ARG A 107 4.38 -21.30 -2.83
CA ARG A 107 3.33 -22.14 -2.26
C ARG A 107 1.93 -21.52 -2.31
N TRP A 108 1.82 -20.21 -2.49
CA TRP A 108 0.53 -19.52 -2.47
C TRP A 108 -0.26 -19.75 -3.75
N PRO A 109 -1.59 -20.02 -3.64
CA PRO A 109 -2.47 -20.04 -4.79
C PRO A 109 -2.49 -18.66 -5.48
N ARG A 110 -2.80 -18.66 -6.77
CA ARG A 110 -2.77 -17.44 -7.61
C ARG A 110 -3.65 -16.32 -7.07
N ALA A 111 -4.77 -16.66 -6.44
CA ALA A 111 -5.66 -15.69 -5.79
C ALA A 111 -4.93 -14.88 -4.70
N LEU A 112 -4.13 -15.50 -3.84
CA LEU A 112 -3.40 -14.78 -2.79
C LEU A 112 -2.29 -13.90 -3.36
N ARG A 113 -1.67 -14.30 -4.48
CA ARG A 113 -0.68 -13.46 -5.18
C ARG A 113 -1.34 -12.24 -5.83
N ALA A 114 -2.53 -12.42 -6.39
CA ALA A 114 -3.34 -11.32 -6.92
C ALA A 114 -3.74 -10.34 -5.81
N LEU A 115 -4.19 -10.85 -4.66
CA LEU A 115 -4.48 -10.04 -3.48
C LEU A 115 -3.24 -9.31 -2.97
N HIS A 116 -2.06 -9.93 -3.01
CA HIS A 116 -0.81 -9.23 -2.67
C HIS A 116 -0.50 -8.07 -3.64
N GLY A 117 -0.71 -8.26 -4.95
CA GLY A 117 -0.58 -7.17 -5.93
C GLY A 117 -1.60 -6.05 -5.73
N LEU A 118 -2.84 -6.38 -5.34
CA LEU A 118 -3.85 -5.40 -4.96
C LEU A 118 -3.48 -4.67 -3.65
N TYR A 119 -2.88 -5.39 -2.70
CA TYR A 119 -2.36 -4.81 -1.46
C TYR A 119 -1.20 -3.84 -1.75
N TYR A 120 -0.30 -4.20 -2.67
CA TYR A 120 0.75 -3.29 -3.15
C TYR A 120 0.16 -2.01 -3.77
N ALA A 121 -0.89 -2.13 -4.59
CA ALA A 121 -1.56 -0.97 -5.16
C ALA A 121 -2.20 -0.08 -4.08
N SER A 122 -2.75 -0.66 -3.01
CA SER A 122 -3.35 0.13 -1.92
C SER A 122 -2.31 0.91 -1.13
N VAL A 123 -1.19 0.29 -0.74
CA VAL A 123 -0.13 0.95 0.04
C VAL A 123 0.71 1.94 -0.77
N THR A 124 0.68 1.86 -2.10
CA THR A 124 1.32 2.85 -2.97
C THR A 124 0.36 3.97 -3.40
N THR A 125 -0.89 3.94 -2.96
CA THR A 125 -1.91 4.93 -3.39
C THR A 125 -2.63 5.60 -2.20
N TYR A 126 -3.24 4.83 -1.29
CA TYR A 126 -4.00 5.39 -0.16
C TYR A 126 -3.21 6.29 0.80
N PRO A 127 -1.92 6.03 1.09
CA PRO A 127 -1.19 6.90 1.99
C PRO A 127 -1.15 8.37 1.56
N PHE A 128 -1.10 8.64 0.24
CA PHE A 128 -1.17 10.00 -0.27
C PHE A 128 -2.54 10.64 -0.09
N LEU A 129 -3.61 9.87 -0.33
CA LEU A 129 -4.99 10.29 -0.04
C LEU A 129 -5.12 10.69 1.44
N VAL A 130 -4.65 9.82 2.35
CA VAL A 130 -4.66 10.08 3.80
C VAL A 130 -3.89 11.35 4.14
N THR A 131 -2.67 11.51 3.62
CA THR A 131 -1.85 12.69 3.87
C THR A 131 -2.58 13.97 3.43
N ILE A 132 -3.10 14.03 2.21
CA ILE A 132 -3.76 15.25 1.71
C ILE A 132 -5.09 15.52 2.39
N VAL A 133 -5.92 14.51 2.64
CA VAL A 133 -7.18 14.70 3.35
C VAL A 133 -6.92 15.14 4.78
N PHE A 134 -5.93 14.55 5.45
CA PHE A 134 -5.59 14.96 6.81
C PHE A 134 -5.12 16.42 6.84
N TRP A 135 -4.07 16.77 6.09
CA TRP A 135 -3.47 18.09 6.17
C TRP A 135 -4.31 19.19 5.51
N GLY A 136 -5.09 18.86 4.48
CA GLY A 136 -5.90 19.82 3.73
C GLY A 136 -7.33 20.00 4.25
N ILE A 137 -7.87 19.02 4.99
CA ILE A 137 -9.29 19.01 5.38
C ILE A 137 -9.47 18.78 6.88
N LEU A 138 -8.79 17.79 7.47
CA LEU A 138 -9.08 17.35 8.84
C LEU A 138 -8.27 18.09 9.92
N TYR A 139 -7.05 18.51 9.60
CA TYR A 139 -6.15 19.09 10.59
C TYR A 139 -6.65 20.46 11.02
N SER A 140 -7.05 20.56 12.28
CA SER A 140 -7.34 21.80 12.98
C SER A 140 -6.64 21.78 14.33
N GLY A 141 -5.54 22.51 14.49
CA GLY A 141 -4.81 22.53 15.75
C GLY A 141 -3.59 23.45 15.75
N PRO A 142 -2.99 23.69 16.92
CA PRO A 142 -1.72 24.40 16.99
C PRO A 142 -0.63 23.56 16.33
N TRP A 143 0.09 24.17 15.39
CA TRP A 143 1.17 23.52 14.64
C TRP A 143 2.25 22.98 15.58
N TYR A 144 2.56 21.68 15.56
CA TYR A 144 3.63 20.96 16.29
C TYR A 144 4.08 21.45 17.69
N THR A 145 3.30 22.26 18.40
CA THR A 145 3.68 22.82 19.71
C THR A 145 3.37 21.86 20.85
N VAL A 146 2.53 20.85 20.60
CA VAL A 146 2.23 19.76 21.53
C VAL A 146 2.98 18.51 21.07
N THR A 147 4.02 18.11 21.80
CA THR A 147 4.96 17.07 21.39
C THR A 147 4.28 15.75 21.00
N PHE A 148 3.35 15.25 21.84
CA PHE A 148 2.66 13.98 21.56
C PHE A 148 1.77 14.07 20.32
N SER A 149 0.87 15.05 20.26
CA SER A 149 -0.02 15.26 19.10
C SER A 149 0.79 15.49 17.81
N GLY A 150 1.87 16.25 17.90
CA GLY A 150 2.77 16.49 16.80
C GLY A 150 3.42 15.21 16.27
N TRP A 151 4.00 14.41 17.15
CA TRP A 151 4.57 13.12 16.80
C TRP A 151 3.51 12.18 16.21
N GLN A 152 2.35 12.03 16.84
CA GLN A 152 1.25 11.20 16.35
C GLN A 152 0.84 11.60 14.92
N ASN A 153 0.63 12.89 14.68
CA ASN A 153 0.21 13.39 13.36
C ASN A 153 1.29 13.15 12.30
N ILE A 154 2.57 13.34 12.62
CA ILE A 154 3.68 13.01 11.71
C ILE A 154 3.69 11.51 11.42
N SER A 155 3.61 10.66 12.45
CA SER A 155 3.67 9.21 12.29
C SER A 155 2.51 8.69 11.43
N GLN A 156 1.27 9.09 11.73
CA GLN A 156 0.07 8.56 11.10
C GLN A 156 -0.29 9.25 9.78
N HIS A 157 0.10 10.51 9.56
CA HIS A 157 -0.36 11.27 8.40
C HIS A 157 0.78 11.84 7.54
N GLY A 158 1.98 12.04 8.10
CA GLY A 158 3.16 12.47 7.35
C GLY A 158 3.95 11.29 6.76
N LEU A 159 4.45 10.40 7.62
CA LEU A 159 5.35 9.31 7.23
C LEU A 159 4.66 8.26 6.34
N ASN A 160 3.34 8.20 6.36
CA ASN A 160 2.55 7.33 5.48
C ASN A 160 2.91 7.52 3.99
N SER A 161 2.96 8.77 3.52
CA SER A 161 3.37 9.08 2.14
C SER A 161 4.85 8.76 1.88
N LEU A 162 5.74 8.95 2.86
CA LEU A 162 7.16 8.59 2.73
C LEU A 162 7.31 7.07 2.53
N TYR A 163 6.61 6.27 3.32
CA TYR A 163 6.64 4.82 3.21
C TYR A 163 6.07 4.32 1.87
N ALA A 164 4.99 4.94 1.37
CA ALA A 164 4.47 4.69 0.03
C ALA A 164 5.50 5.05 -1.05
N LEU A 165 6.19 6.19 -0.92
CA LEU A 165 7.25 6.60 -1.84
C LEU A 165 8.41 5.59 -1.84
N LEU A 166 8.82 5.06 -0.68
CA LEU A 166 9.87 4.04 -0.63
C LEU A 166 9.46 2.77 -1.39
N GLU A 167 8.19 2.35 -1.29
CA GLU A 167 7.66 1.21 -2.04
C GLU A 167 7.34 1.51 -3.52
N ILE A 168 7.27 2.78 -3.90
CA ILE A 168 7.25 3.20 -5.30
C ILE A 168 8.68 3.24 -5.87
N ILE A 169 9.66 3.70 -5.09
CA ILE A 169 11.00 4.00 -5.57
C ILE A 169 11.93 2.80 -5.53
N LEU A 170 11.89 1.95 -4.50
CA LEU A 170 12.91 0.92 -4.30
C LEU A 170 12.63 -0.42 -5.00
N PRO A 171 11.43 -1.04 -4.87
CA PRO A 171 11.23 -2.39 -5.38
C PRO A 171 11.28 -2.46 -6.90
N THR A 172 11.41 -3.66 -7.46
CA THR A 172 11.44 -3.87 -8.92
C THR A 172 10.06 -4.19 -9.52
N THR A 173 9.00 -3.99 -8.74
CA THR A 173 7.58 -4.16 -9.09
C THR A 173 7.19 -3.56 -10.44
N ASN A 174 6.26 -4.19 -11.14
CA ASN A 174 5.66 -3.54 -12.31
C ASN A 174 4.62 -2.48 -11.88
N PRO A 175 4.30 -1.49 -12.73
CA PRO A 175 3.12 -0.67 -12.52
C PRO A 175 1.92 -1.58 -12.28
N HIS A 176 1.13 -1.25 -11.26
CA HIS A 176 -0.02 -2.06 -10.88
C HIS A 176 -1.04 -2.12 -12.04
N PRO A 177 -1.84 -3.20 -12.12
CA PRO A 177 -2.88 -3.30 -13.15
C PRO A 177 -3.94 -2.22 -12.99
N LEU A 178 -4.51 -1.73 -14.09
CA LEU A 178 -5.57 -0.72 -14.04
C LEU A 178 -6.83 -1.20 -13.29
N LEU A 179 -7.08 -2.51 -13.28
CA LEU A 179 -8.15 -3.12 -12.50
C LEU A 179 -8.01 -2.85 -10.98
N SER A 180 -6.78 -2.64 -10.50
CA SER A 180 -6.54 -2.26 -9.11
C SER A 180 -7.27 -0.97 -8.73
N LEU A 181 -7.40 0.00 -9.64
CA LEU A 181 -8.14 1.24 -9.36
C LEU A 181 -9.61 0.95 -9.02
N ALA A 182 -10.26 0.05 -9.76
CA ALA A 182 -11.64 -0.34 -9.47
C ALA A 182 -11.77 -1.00 -8.09
N VAL A 183 -10.80 -1.85 -7.71
CA VAL A 183 -10.76 -2.46 -6.37
C VAL A 183 -10.52 -1.41 -5.28
N LEU A 184 -9.64 -0.44 -5.51
CA LEU A 184 -9.40 0.64 -4.55
C LEU A 184 -10.62 1.55 -4.38
N ILE A 185 -11.36 1.84 -5.45
CA ILE A 185 -12.63 2.58 -5.37
C ILE A 185 -13.65 1.75 -4.59
N PHE A 186 -13.74 0.45 -4.86
CA PHE A 186 -14.65 -0.44 -4.14
C PHE A 186 -14.36 -0.47 -2.63
N ILE A 187 -13.09 -0.56 -2.22
CA ILE A 187 -12.70 -0.49 -0.79
C ILE A 187 -13.08 0.87 -0.18
N LEU A 188 -12.96 1.98 -0.91
CA LEU A 188 -13.42 3.29 -0.41
C LEU A 188 -14.94 3.35 -0.24
N LEU A 189 -15.72 2.70 -1.12
CA LEU A 189 -17.18 2.59 -0.95
C LEU A 189 -17.54 1.74 0.27
N LEU A 190 -16.80 0.65 0.53
CA LEU A 190 -16.94 -0.13 1.75
C LEU A 190 -16.58 0.72 2.99
N TYR A 191 -15.58 1.57 2.89
CA TYR A 191 -15.24 2.50 3.97
C TYR A 191 -16.36 3.52 4.25
N VAL A 192 -16.95 4.11 3.21
CA VAL A 192 -18.11 5.00 3.38
C VAL A 192 -19.26 4.24 4.07
N SER A 193 -19.51 3.00 3.67
CA SER A 193 -20.51 2.15 4.31
C SER A 193 -20.18 1.90 5.80
N LEU A 194 -18.90 1.66 6.13
CA LEU A 194 -18.43 1.53 7.50
C LEU A 194 -18.65 2.81 8.31
N ALA A 195 -18.38 3.99 7.75
CA ALA A 195 -18.58 5.26 8.45
C ALA A 195 -20.04 5.49 8.84
N TYR A 196 -20.99 5.11 7.98
CA TYR A 196 -22.42 5.16 8.30
C TYR A 196 -22.84 4.07 9.27
N LEU A 197 -22.21 2.89 9.22
CA LEU A 197 -22.41 1.86 10.25
C LEU A 197 -21.94 2.36 11.61
N THR A 198 -20.76 3.00 11.70
CA THR A 198 -20.26 3.63 12.92
C THR A 198 -21.24 4.66 13.47
N TYR A 199 -21.83 5.51 12.62
CA TYR A 199 -22.86 6.44 13.07
C TYR A 199 -24.06 5.72 13.72
N HIS A 200 -24.51 4.61 13.13
CA HIS A 200 -25.63 3.84 13.68
C HIS A 200 -25.29 3.05 14.95
N THR A 201 -24.04 2.63 15.16
CA THR A 201 -23.64 1.82 16.32
C THR A 201 -23.02 2.64 17.45
N GLU A 202 -22.26 3.69 17.13
CA GLU A 202 -21.50 4.53 18.07
C GLU A 202 -22.05 5.96 18.19
N GLY A 203 -22.96 6.38 17.30
CA GLY A 203 -23.64 7.68 17.40
C GLY A 203 -22.86 8.87 16.83
N PHE A 204 -21.77 8.65 16.09
CA PHE A 204 -20.98 9.72 15.48
C PHE A 204 -20.51 9.41 14.06
N TYR A 205 -20.30 10.45 13.25
CA TYR A 205 -19.61 10.33 11.96
C TYR A 205 -18.12 10.51 12.16
N THR A 206 -17.31 9.59 11.62
CA THR A 206 -15.85 9.61 11.70
C THR A 206 -15.24 10.87 11.10
N TYR A 207 -15.89 11.43 10.07
CA TYR A 207 -15.55 12.70 9.49
C TYR A 207 -16.81 13.55 9.36
N SER A 208 -16.75 14.79 9.85
CA SER A 208 -17.89 15.71 9.82
C SER A 208 -18.40 16.00 8.41
N PHE A 209 -17.54 15.89 7.38
CA PHE A 209 -17.95 16.04 5.99
C PHE A 209 -18.80 14.87 5.44
N LEU A 210 -18.92 13.77 6.19
CA LEU A 210 -19.80 12.64 5.85
C LEU A 210 -21.19 12.76 6.46
N ASP A 211 -21.42 13.73 7.35
CA ASP A 211 -22.72 13.99 7.97
C ASP A 211 -23.70 14.64 6.97
N PRO A 212 -24.79 13.95 6.56
CA PRO A 212 -25.78 14.51 5.66
C PRO A 212 -26.74 15.48 6.37
N GLY A 213 -26.65 15.63 7.69
CA GLY A 213 -27.50 16.50 8.50
C GLY A 213 -28.93 15.96 8.75
N PRO A 214 -29.67 16.60 9.68
CA PRO A 214 -31.10 16.36 9.90
C PRO A 214 -32.00 16.36 8.65
N HIS A 215 -32.41 15.16 8.21
CA HIS A 215 -33.22 14.93 7.01
C HIS A 215 -32.46 15.12 5.69
N GLY A 216 -31.12 15.11 5.72
CA GLY A 216 -30.30 15.04 4.51
C GLY A 216 -30.06 16.38 3.82
N GLU A 217 -30.21 17.51 4.51
CA GLU A 217 -30.00 18.86 3.98
C GLU A 217 -28.56 19.13 3.54
N LYS A 218 -27.57 18.39 4.08
CA LYS A 218 -26.17 18.43 3.66
C LYS A 218 -25.79 17.30 2.68
N SER A 219 -26.75 16.54 2.15
CA SER A 219 -26.46 15.40 1.24
C SER A 219 -25.64 15.82 0.01
N ALA A 220 -25.92 17.00 -0.56
CA ALA A 220 -25.15 17.54 -1.68
C ALA A 220 -23.69 17.84 -1.31
N HIS A 221 -23.45 18.30 -0.07
CA HIS A 221 -22.12 18.54 0.45
C HIS A 221 -21.35 17.23 0.65
N VAL A 222 -21.98 16.22 1.26
CA VAL A 222 -21.40 14.87 1.39
C VAL A 222 -21.04 14.28 0.02
N ALA A 223 -21.95 14.36 -0.95
CA ALA A 223 -21.70 13.90 -2.31
C ALA A 223 -20.50 14.62 -2.94
N GLY A 224 -20.38 15.94 -2.75
CA GLY A 224 -19.23 16.73 -3.18
C GLY A 224 -17.90 16.19 -2.62
N TYR A 225 -17.84 15.87 -1.33
CA TYR A 225 -16.66 15.27 -0.70
C TYR A 225 -16.36 13.87 -1.25
N CYS A 226 -17.38 13.03 -1.49
CA CYS A 226 -17.18 11.71 -2.09
C CYS A 226 -16.55 11.83 -3.49
N PHE A 227 -17.01 12.76 -4.33
CA PHE A 227 -16.42 13.00 -5.65
C PHE A 227 -15.01 13.62 -5.57
N ALA A 228 -14.76 14.49 -4.59
CA ALA A 228 -13.41 15.02 -4.36
C ALA A 228 -12.43 13.91 -3.96
N VAL A 229 -12.81 13.02 -3.03
CA VAL A 229 -12.01 11.85 -2.65
C VAL A 229 -11.80 10.90 -3.84
N LEU A 230 -12.83 10.69 -4.67
CA LEU A 230 -12.72 9.91 -5.90
C LEU A 230 -11.70 10.53 -6.88
N ALA A 231 -11.72 11.85 -7.06
CA ALA A 231 -10.74 12.53 -7.90
C ALA A 231 -9.32 12.39 -7.35
N ILE A 232 -9.14 12.55 -6.04
CA ILE A 232 -7.83 12.42 -5.38
C ILE A 232 -7.27 11.01 -5.54
N ILE A 233 -8.08 9.96 -5.33
CA ILE A 233 -7.60 8.58 -5.49
C ILE A 233 -7.20 8.28 -6.94
N VAL A 234 -7.94 8.79 -7.93
CA VAL A 234 -7.58 8.64 -9.35
C VAL A 234 -6.25 9.31 -9.65
N VAL A 235 -6.05 10.55 -9.16
CA VAL A 235 -4.79 11.28 -9.33
C VAL A 235 -3.62 10.51 -8.73
N PHE A 236 -3.74 10.03 -7.48
CA PHE A 236 -2.64 9.32 -6.84
C PHE A 236 -2.40 7.92 -7.40
N PHE A 237 -3.43 7.27 -7.94
CA PHE A 237 -3.26 6.01 -8.66
C PHE A 237 -2.45 6.21 -9.94
N ILE A 238 -2.76 7.26 -10.72
CA ILE A 238 -2.00 7.62 -11.92
C ILE A 238 -0.58 8.03 -11.53
N PHE A 239 -0.42 8.82 -10.46
CA PHE A 239 0.89 9.20 -9.94
C PHE A 239 1.74 7.99 -9.59
N SER A 240 1.22 7.06 -8.78
CA SER A 240 1.98 5.87 -8.37
C SER A 240 2.31 4.99 -9.57
N TRP A 241 1.36 4.81 -10.50
CA TRP A 241 1.58 4.08 -11.75
C TRP A 241 2.70 4.70 -12.61
N CYS A 242 2.63 6.02 -12.86
CA CYS A 242 3.60 6.76 -13.65
C CYS A 242 4.97 6.79 -12.98
N ALA A 243 5.02 6.95 -11.65
CA ALA A 243 6.27 6.95 -10.89
C ALA A 243 6.96 5.59 -10.94
N ILE A 244 6.22 4.49 -10.81
CA ILE A 244 6.77 3.13 -10.97
C ILE A 244 7.26 2.91 -12.41
N TRP A 245 6.49 3.35 -13.41
CA TRP A 245 6.89 3.29 -14.81
C TRP A 245 8.19 4.07 -15.06
N LEU A 246 8.28 5.30 -14.56
CA LEU A 246 9.44 6.17 -14.69
C LEU A 246 10.66 5.56 -13.98
N ARG A 247 10.49 5.06 -12.75
CA ARG A 247 11.55 4.34 -12.03
C ARG A 247 12.11 3.22 -12.89
N ARG A 248 11.27 2.34 -13.44
CA ARG A 248 11.73 1.22 -14.28
C ARG A 248 12.50 1.68 -15.52
N ARG A 249 12.07 2.79 -16.14
CA ARG A 249 12.78 3.41 -17.28
C ARG A 249 14.15 3.92 -16.86
N LEU A 250 14.24 4.68 -15.76
CA LEU A 250 15.48 5.28 -15.26
C LEU A 250 16.46 4.24 -14.71
N THR A 251 15.96 3.14 -14.14
CA THR A 251 16.81 2.08 -13.60
C THR A 251 17.20 1.05 -14.64
N HIS A 252 16.69 1.16 -15.88
CA HIS A 252 16.94 0.21 -16.97
C HIS A 252 16.67 -1.26 -16.58
N GLY A 253 15.71 -1.48 -15.68
CA GLY A 253 15.41 -2.83 -15.18
C GLY A 253 16.49 -3.43 -14.28
N LYS A 254 17.42 -2.64 -13.71
CA LYS A 254 18.39 -3.12 -12.72
C LYS A 254 17.68 -3.84 -11.56
N VAL A 255 18.22 -4.99 -11.17
CA VAL A 255 17.74 -5.80 -10.05
C VAL A 255 18.92 -6.23 -9.19
N LYS A 256 18.84 -6.01 -7.88
CA LYS A 256 19.75 -6.61 -6.90
C LYS A 256 19.15 -7.93 -6.43
N ARG A 257 19.72 -9.04 -6.89
CA ARG A 257 19.29 -10.40 -6.56
C ARG A 257 20.02 -10.94 -5.33
N SER A 258 19.49 -12.03 -4.77
CA SER A 258 20.19 -12.77 -3.72
C SER A 258 21.37 -13.52 -4.32
N GLY A 259 22.47 -13.65 -3.58
CA GLY A 259 23.59 -14.52 -3.99
C GLY A 259 23.22 -16.01 -4.03
N TYR A 260 22.07 -16.39 -3.46
CA TYR A 260 21.55 -17.76 -3.52
C TYR A 260 20.56 -17.97 -4.67
N ASP A 261 20.21 -16.93 -5.44
CA ASP A 261 19.30 -17.03 -6.59
C ASP A 261 20.05 -17.57 -7.81
N THR A 262 20.01 -18.90 -7.99
CA THR A 262 20.65 -19.62 -9.10
C THR A 262 19.83 -19.61 -10.40
N GLY A 263 18.62 -19.02 -10.40
CA GLY A 263 17.78 -18.95 -11.59
C GLY A 263 18.36 -18.07 -12.69
N CYS A 264 19.19 -17.09 -12.33
CA CYS A 264 19.83 -16.14 -13.26
C CYS A 264 21.00 -16.76 -14.04
N GLU A 265 21.80 -17.62 -13.40
CA GLU A 265 22.93 -18.29 -14.07
C GLU A 265 22.44 -19.18 -15.21
N ARG A 266 21.34 -19.92 -15.00
CA ARG A 266 20.71 -20.73 -16.05
C ARG A 266 20.17 -19.92 -17.23
N SER A 267 19.61 -18.73 -17.01
CA SER A 267 19.08 -17.92 -18.12
C SER A 267 20.17 -17.33 -19.01
N VAL A 268 21.30 -16.93 -18.42
CA VAL A 268 22.45 -16.40 -19.17
C VAL A 268 23.14 -17.53 -19.95
N GLU A 269 23.30 -18.70 -19.33
CA GLU A 269 23.89 -19.88 -19.97
C GLU A 269 23.03 -20.37 -21.16
N VAL A 270 21.70 -20.30 -21.05
CA VAL A 270 20.78 -20.64 -22.16
C VAL A 270 20.83 -19.60 -23.28
N GLU A 271 20.87 -18.29 -22.99
CA GLU A 271 21.01 -17.25 -24.01
C GLU A 271 22.35 -17.33 -24.75
N GLU A 272 23.45 -17.64 -24.05
CA GLU A 272 24.77 -17.84 -24.67
C GLU A 272 24.80 -19.08 -25.57
N VAL A 273 24.18 -20.19 -25.15
CA VAL A 273 24.07 -21.40 -25.97
C VAL A 273 23.20 -21.17 -27.21
N GLU A 274 22.07 -20.46 -27.09
CA GLU A 274 21.23 -20.12 -28.25
C GLU A 274 21.90 -19.15 -29.23
N ALA A 275 22.76 -18.25 -28.73
CA ALA A 275 23.55 -17.34 -29.55
C ALA A 275 24.70 -18.05 -30.29
N GLN A 276 25.22 -19.17 -29.77
CA GLN A 276 26.24 -19.99 -30.42
C GLN A 276 25.69 -20.95 -31.49
N ILE A 277 24.38 -21.22 -31.48
CA ILE A 277 23.71 -22.13 -32.43
C ILE A 277 23.19 -21.37 -33.67
N LYS A 278 23.27 -20.03 -33.70
CA LYS A 278 22.94 -19.18 -34.86
C LYS A 278 24.19 -18.70 -35.58
#